data_AF-A0A251R6I0-F1
#
_entry.id   AF-A0A251R6I0-F1
#
_cell.length_a   1.000
_cell.length_b   1.000
_cell.length_c   1.000
_cell.angle_alpha   90.00
_cell.angle_beta   90.00
_cell.angle_gamma   90.00
#
_symmetry.space_group_name_H-M   'P 1'
#
loop_
_entity.id
_entity.type
_entity.pdbx_description
1 polymer ?
#
loop_
_entity_poly.entity_id
_entity_poly.type
_entity_poly.pdbx_seq_one_letter_code
_entity_poly.pdbx_strand_id
1 'polypeptide(L)'
;MTVILNRPFPSLAAPNRRITKSRPSTPPSISCFNPKHSFKVLNAAMLYWPMPNALYVEGYALDRFAEGSWGLMPVHQNRVGLVLDSGIEEELRVRHLQVADAARASLGLPVVEYVVTDTPLQVEKWIDPKSGQSTGRIKHPDSLLRAVQALLKRSQVNAIAVVGRFTDDDDVQDTDDYRKGMGIDLLAGVEAVISHLVVKEFQIPCAHAPALSPLPLSPSLCPKSAAEELGYTFLPCVLAGLSNAPQYLVKNSESENGCILASDVDSVILPVDAFGGDGVLAFARSKRNKPLIIAVEENETVLDDTPDKVGVEAEVRQCCNPTQSNVLEKMLMISQ
;
A
#
# COMPACT_ATOMS: atom_id res chain seq x y z
N MET A 1 -2.33 7.44 3.88
CA MET A 1 -1.40 8.17 4.77
C MET A 1 0.02 8.04 4.23
N THR A 2 0.78 9.14 4.23
CA THR A 2 2.18 9.20 3.84
C THR A 2 3.02 9.62 5.05
N VAL A 3 4.15 8.97 5.27
CA VAL A 3 4.98 9.18 6.47
C VAL A 3 6.39 9.62 6.06
N ILE A 4 6.88 10.74 6.58
CA ILE A 4 8.18 11.30 6.21
C ILE A 4 9.20 11.07 7.33
N LEU A 5 10.42 10.69 6.95
CA LEU A 5 11.49 10.28 7.88
C LEU A 5 12.61 11.32 8.01
N ASN A 6 13.21 11.40 9.21
CA ASN A 6 14.29 12.33 9.56
C ASN A 6 15.66 11.99 8.96
N ARG A 7 15.85 10.75 8.52
CA ARG A 7 17.17 10.25 8.08
C ARG A 7 17.10 9.61 6.71
N PRO A 8 18.17 9.70 5.91
CA PRO A 8 18.28 8.87 4.73
C PRO A 8 18.26 7.39 5.14
N PHE A 9 17.48 6.55 4.43
CA PHE A 9 17.61 5.08 4.49
C PHE A 9 19.08 4.66 4.57
N PRO A 10 19.42 3.65 5.40
CA PRO A 10 20.76 3.13 5.47
C PRO A 10 21.21 2.74 4.06
N SER A 11 22.34 3.26 3.60
CA SER A 11 22.88 2.85 2.30
C SER A 11 23.27 1.38 2.38
N LEU A 12 22.71 0.54 1.51
CA LEU A 12 23.18 -0.82 1.27
C LEU A 12 24.47 -0.81 0.41
N ALA A 13 25.51 -0.15 0.95
CA ALA A 13 26.88 0.09 0.47
C ALA A 13 27.20 1.42 -0.25
N ALA A 14 27.89 2.34 0.46
CA ALA A 14 29.21 2.94 0.15
C ALA A 14 29.63 3.95 1.27
N PRO A 15 30.93 4.14 1.57
CA PRO A 15 31.40 4.54 2.89
C PRO A 15 31.42 6.06 3.17
N ASN A 16 31.18 6.40 4.45
CA ASN A 16 31.58 7.61 5.18
C ASN A 16 31.52 8.96 4.43
N ARG A 17 30.39 9.66 4.60
CA ARG A 17 30.41 11.13 4.75
C ARG A 17 29.70 11.52 6.04
N ARG A 18 30.46 12.03 7.02
CA ARG A 18 29.91 12.75 8.16
C ARG A 18 29.20 14.00 7.63
N ILE A 19 27.87 14.01 7.66
CA ILE A 19 27.08 15.22 7.46
C ILE A 19 26.80 15.79 8.86
N THR A 20 27.37 16.95 9.14
CA THR A 20 27.10 17.74 10.35
C THR A 20 25.65 18.25 10.33
N LYS A 21 24.95 18.12 11.45
CA LYS A 21 23.59 18.63 11.64
C LYS A 21 23.56 20.16 11.54
N SER A 22 22.90 20.69 10.51
CA SER A 22 22.31 22.03 10.55
C SER A 22 20.80 21.89 10.38
N ARG A 23 20.05 22.43 11.36
CA ARG A 23 18.60 22.58 11.29
C ARG A 23 18.29 23.53 10.11
N PRO A 24 17.44 23.18 9.13
CA PRO A 24 17.01 24.16 8.13
C PRO A 24 16.22 25.26 8.83
N SER A 25 16.53 26.52 8.53
CA SER A 25 15.83 27.72 8.99
C SER A 25 14.70 28.14 8.04
N THR A 26 14.22 27.22 7.20
CA THR A 26 13.17 27.46 6.21
C THR A 26 11.99 26.53 6.52
N PRO A 27 10.75 27.05 6.53
CA PRO A 27 9.57 26.21 6.74
C PRO A 27 9.49 25.13 5.65
N PRO A 28 9.17 23.88 5.99
CA PRO A 28 8.98 22.83 4.99
C PRO A 28 7.83 23.23 4.04
N SER A 29 8.14 23.35 2.75
CA SER A 29 7.16 23.53 1.69
C SER A 29 6.80 22.16 1.13
N ILE A 30 5.57 21.71 1.37
CA ILE A 30 5.08 20.44 0.87
C ILE A 30 4.80 20.59 -0.63
N SER A 31 5.44 19.76 -1.44
CA SER A 31 5.17 19.62 -2.87
C SER A 31 4.06 18.58 -3.05
N CYS A 32 2.82 19.02 -3.19
CA CYS A 32 1.69 18.16 -3.59
C CYS A 32 1.31 18.47 -5.04
N PHE A 33 1.26 17.42 -5.87
CA PHE A 33 0.64 17.51 -7.20
C PHE A 33 -0.88 17.51 -7.00
N ASN A 34 -1.54 18.60 -7.40
CA ASN A 34 -2.97 18.81 -7.21
C ASN A 34 -3.77 18.00 -8.25
N PRO A 35 -4.52 16.95 -7.84
CA PRO A 35 -5.95 16.91 -8.17
C PRO A 35 -6.83 16.10 -7.17
N LYS A 36 -7.68 16.80 -6.42
CA LYS A 36 -9.04 16.48 -5.91
C LYS A 36 -9.53 15.10 -5.42
N HIS A 37 -8.86 13.94 -5.55
CA HIS A 37 -9.34 12.64 -5.01
C HIS A 37 -8.17 11.63 -4.82
N SER A 38 -8.36 10.57 -4.01
CA SER A 38 -7.47 9.43 -3.69
C SER A 38 -6.12 9.27 -4.44
N PHE A 39 -5.03 9.24 -3.68
CA PHE A 39 -3.66 8.93 -4.13
C PHE A 39 -3.49 7.41 -4.38
N LYS A 40 -3.72 6.94 -5.61
CA LYS A 40 -3.21 5.63 -6.06
C LYS A 40 -1.72 5.70 -6.43
N VAL A 41 -0.84 6.20 -5.55
CA VAL A 41 0.60 6.35 -5.90
C VAL A 41 1.31 5.01 -5.97
N LEU A 42 0.97 4.08 -5.07
CA LEU A 42 1.59 2.76 -5.01
C LEU A 42 0.82 1.67 -5.78
N ASN A 43 -0.51 1.76 -5.80
CA ASN A 43 -1.38 0.78 -6.45
C ASN A 43 -1.91 1.32 -7.80
N ALA A 44 -1.03 1.94 -8.60
CA ALA A 44 -1.35 2.55 -9.90
C ALA A 44 -1.40 1.53 -11.07
N ALA A 45 -1.82 0.29 -10.81
CA ALA A 45 -1.82 -0.81 -11.78
C ALA A 45 -0.52 -0.90 -12.61
N MET A 46 -0.54 -0.52 -13.89
CA MET A 46 0.65 -0.60 -14.77
C MET A 46 1.66 0.53 -14.56
N LEU A 47 1.24 1.65 -13.96
CA LEU A 47 2.03 2.88 -13.91
C LEU A 47 2.75 3.08 -12.58
N TYR A 48 2.78 2.07 -11.70
CA TYR A 48 3.62 2.17 -10.50
C TYR A 48 5.09 2.16 -10.89
N TRP A 49 5.82 3.17 -10.42
CA TRP A 49 7.26 3.29 -10.61
C TRP A 49 7.98 3.27 -9.25
N PRO A 50 8.83 2.26 -8.97
CA PRO A 50 9.59 2.21 -7.74
C PRO A 50 10.48 3.46 -7.57
N MET A 51 10.36 4.11 -6.42
CA MET A 51 11.15 5.28 -6.07
C MET A 51 12.22 4.89 -5.03
N PRO A 52 13.51 5.27 -5.20
CA PRO A 52 14.57 4.91 -4.26
C PRO A 52 14.38 5.45 -2.83
N ASN A 53 13.52 6.46 -2.67
CA ASN A 53 13.19 7.12 -1.42
C ASN A 53 11.79 6.75 -0.89
N ALA A 54 11.18 5.68 -1.40
CA ALA A 54 9.90 5.17 -0.90
C ALA A 54 9.95 3.71 -0.45
N LEU A 55 9.19 3.40 0.60
CA LEU A 55 8.94 2.02 1.03
C LEU A 55 7.48 1.66 0.79
N TYR A 56 7.27 0.47 0.25
CA TYR A 56 5.96 -0.11 -0.01
C TYR A 56 5.54 -0.94 1.20
N VAL A 57 4.56 -0.45 1.97
CA VAL A 57 4.13 -1.06 3.24
C VAL A 57 2.62 -1.28 3.22
N GLU A 58 2.19 -2.45 3.68
CA GLU A 58 0.79 -2.79 3.85
C GLU A 58 0.19 -2.04 5.05
N GLY A 59 -1.12 -1.73 5.00
CA GLY A 59 -1.80 -0.88 5.97
C GLY A 59 -1.66 -1.35 7.43
N TYR A 60 -1.93 -2.63 7.72
CA TYR A 60 -1.79 -3.16 9.08
C TYR A 60 -0.34 -3.15 9.56
N ALA A 61 0.63 -3.51 8.72
CA ALA A 61 2.04 -3.38 9.08
C ALA A 61 2.41 -1.93 9.46
N LEU A 62 1.83 -0.95 8.76
CA LEU A 62 2.03 0.46 9.08
C LEU A 62 1.39 0.86 10.40
N ASP A 63 0.19 0.36 10.72
CA ASP A 63 -0.43 0.60 12.03
C ASP A 63 0.44 0.05 13.15
N ARG A 64 0.95 -1.19 13.00
CA ARG A 64 1.88 -1.80 13.96
C ARG A 64 3.19 -1.02 14.05
N PHE A 65 3.69 -0.46 12.94
CA PHE A 65 4.84 0.43 12.95
C PHE A 65 4.54 1.73 13.70
N ALA A 66 3.40 2.37 13.48
CA ALA A 66 3.01 3.62 14.12
C ALA A 66 2.83 3.48 15.64
N GLU A 67 2.29 2.36 16.11
CA GLU A 67 2.28 1.98 17.53
C GLU A 67 3.69 1.77 18.12
N GLY A 68 4.70 1.68 17.25
CA GLY A 68 6.04 1.27 17.57
C GLY A 68 6.14 -0.21 17.91
N SER A 69 5.12 -1.03 17.65
CA SER A 69 5.15 -2.48 17.88
C SER A 69 6.11 -3.17 16.91
N TRP A 70 6.19 -2.68 15.68
CA TRP A 70 7.07 -3.18 14.62
C TRP A 70 8.08 -2.12 14.16
N GLY A 71 9.23 -2.57 13.69
CA GLY A 71 10.19 -1.79 12.89
C GLY A 71 10.15 -2.22 11.43
N LEU A 72 10.60 -1.35 10.54
CA LEU A 72 10.71 -1.63 9.11
C LEU A 72 12.18 -1.77 8.73
N MET A 73 12.57 -2.93 8.22
CA MET A 73 13.92 -3.22 7.76
C MET A 73 13.97 -3.15 6.23
N PRO A 74 14.55 -2.09 5.63
CA PRO A 74 14.74 -2.02 4.19
C PRO A 74 15.58 -3.20 3.70
N VAL A 75 15.25 -3.69 2.51
CA VAL A 75 15.95 -4.79 1.86
C VAL A 75 16.43 -4.36 0.48
N HIS A 76 17.49 -5.02 -0.02
CA HIS A 76 17.92 -4.82 -1.40
C HIS A 76 16.92 -5.45 -2.38
N GLN A 77 16.46 -6.66 -2.07
CA GLN A 77 15.55 -7.41 -2.92
C GLN A 77 14.90 -8.54 -2.09
N ASN A 78 13.58 -8.69 -2.21
CA ASN A 78 12.82 -9.80 -1.66
C ASN A 78 12.83 -11.02 -2.60
N ARG A 79 12.33 -12.16 -2.11
CA ARG A 79 11.95 -13.33 -2.88
C ARG A 79 10.43 -13.40 -2.84
N VAL A 80 9.78 -13.02 -3.93
CA VAL A 80 8.32 -12.87 -3.99
C VAL A 80 7.69 -14.20 -4.39
N GLY A 81 6.79 -14.71 -3.55
CA GLY A 81 5.91 -15.84 -3.86
C GLY A 81 4.54 -15.37 -4.32
N LEU A 82 3.93 -16.09 -5.25
CA LEU A 82 2.60 -15.77 -5.80
C LEU A 82 1.55 -16.79 -5.34
N VAL A 83 0.49 -16.34 -4.68
CA VAL A 83 -0.68 -17.17 -4.39
C VAL A 83 -1.76 -16.82 -5.40
N LEU A 84 -2.27 -17.82 -6.13
CA LEU A 84 -3.38 -17.68 -7.05
C LEU A 84 -4.61 -18.37 -6.46
N ASP A 85 -5.73 -17.66 -6.39
CA ASP A 85 -7.00 -18.26 -6.02
C ASP A 85 -7.42 -19.34 -7.05
N SER A 86 -7.78 -20.53 -6.57
CA SER A 86 -8.31 -21.61 -7.41
C SER A 86 -9.63 -21.26 -8.10
N GLY A 87 -10.36 -20.26 -7.57
CA GLY A 87 -11.56 -19.71 -8.20
C GLY A 87 -11.30 -18.94 -9.50
N ILE A 88 -10.04 -18.55 -9.78
CA ILE A 88 -9.70 -17.82 -11.01
C ILE A 88 -9.86 -18.74 -12.23
N GLU A 89 -10.60 -18.27 -13.23
CA GLU A 89 -10.79 -18.91 -14.51
C GLU A 89 -9.45 -19.08 -15.25
N GLU A 90 -9.35 -20.11 -16.09
CA GLU A 90 -8.08 -20.50 -16.70
C GLU A 90 -7.45 -19.38 -17.53
N GLU A 91 -8.23 -18.63 -18.31
CA GLU A 91 -7.72 -17.51 -19.09
C GLU A 91 -7.14 -16.39 -18.21
N LEU A 92 -7.88 -16.00 -17.15
CA LEU A 92 -7.41 -14.98 -16.22
C LEU A 92 -6.15 -15.46 -15.49
N ARG A 93 -6.11 -16.72 -15.08
CA ARG A 93 -4.93 -17.32 -14.43
C ARG A 93 -3.70 -17.27 -15.33
N VAL A 94 -3.84 -17.63 -16.61
CA VAL A 94 -2.75 -17.56 -17.59
C VAL A 94 -2.24 -16.13 -17.74
N ARG A 95 -3.13 -15.12 -17.79
CA ARG A 95 -2.72 -13.70 -17.85
C ARG A 95 -1.88 -13.28 -16.64
N HIS A 96 -2.23 -13.72 -15.43
CA HIS A 96 -1.45 -13.43 -14.23
C HIS A 96 -0.08 -14.13 -14.23
N LEU A 97 -0.02 -15.38 -14.69
CA LEU A 97 1.25 -16.10 -14.85
C LEU A 97 2.15 -15.44 -15.90
N GLN A 98 1.59 -15.00 -17.02
CA GLN A 98 2.32 -14.25 -18.05
C GLN A 98 2.89 -12.93 -17.52
N VAL A 99 2.16 -12.25 -16.62
CA VAL A 99 2.69 -11.06 -15.94
C VAL A 99 3.88 -11.41 -15.04
N ALA A 100 3.81 -12.50 -14.28
CA ALA A 100 4.95 -12.95 -13.48
C ALA A 100 6.17 -13.26 -14.37
N ASP A 101 5.97 -13.95 -15.50
CA ASP A 101 7.02 -14.26 -16.46
C ASP A 101 7.62 -13.00 -17.10
N ALA A 102 6.77 -12.07 -17.54
CA ALA A 102 7.19 -10.79 -18.11
C ALA A 102 7.94 -9.93 -17.09
N ALA A 103 7.48 -9.88 -15.85
CA ALA A 103 8.15 -9.16 -14.76
C ALA A 103 9.55 -9.72 -14.47
N ARG A 104 9.71 -11.05 -14.49
CA ARG A 104 11.03 -11.69 -14.37
C ARG A 104 11.92 -11.34 -15.55
N ALA A 105 11.41 -11.48 -16.78
CA ALA A 105 12.21 -11.33 -17.99
C ALA A 105 12.60 -9.88 -18.31
N SER A 106 11.67 -8.94 -18.15
CA SER A 106 11.85 -7.56 -18.61
C SER A 106 12.31 -6.61 -17.50
N LEU A 107 11.86 -6.84 -16.26
CA LEU A 107 12.12 -5.96 -15.12
C LEU A 107 13.12 -6.57 -14.12
N GLY A 108 13.48 -7.84 -14.27
CA GLY A 108 14.36 -8.55 -13.34
C GLY A 108 13.74 -8.74 -11.95
N LEU A 109 12.40 -8.73 -11.84
CA LEU A 109 11.75 -8.86 -10.54
C LEU A 109 11.91 -10.28 -9.96
N PRO A 110 12.08 -10.41 -8.65
CA PRO A 110 12.47 -11.66 -7.98
C PRO A 110 11.26 -12.56 -7.67
N VAL A 111 10.42 -12.84 -8.67
CA VAL A 111 9.28 -13.76 -8.53
C VAL A 111 9.79 -15.19 -8.61
N VAL A 112 9.65 -15.96 -7.54
CA VAL A 112 10.34 -17.25 -7.38
C VAL A 112 9.44 -18.44 -7.73
N GLU A 113 8.24 -18.49 -7.17
CA GLU A 113 7.32 -19.61 -7.32
C GLU A 113 5.87 -19.14 -7.12
N TYR A 114 4.92 -19.90 -7.64
CA TYR A 114 3.51 -19.73 -7.34
C TYR A 114 2.88 -20.99 -6.75
N VAL A 115 1.77 -20.80 -6.05
CA VAL A 115 0.88 -21.88 -5.57
C VAL A 115 -0.56 -21.50 -5.87
N VAL A 116 -1.41 -22.50 -6.06
CA VAL A 116 -2.86 -22.30 -6.19
C VAL A 116 -3.52 -22.70 -4.87
N THR A 117 -4.50 -21.93 -4.40
CA THR A 117 -5.27 -22.29 -3.19
C THR A 117 -6.00 -23.63 -3.37
N ASP A 118 -6.18 -24.40 -2.30
CA ASP A 118 -6.86 -25.70 -2.35
C ASP A 118 -8.39 -25.59 -2.44
N THR A 119 -8.94 -24.40 -2.17
CA THR A 119 -10.37 -24.08 -2.27
C THR A 119 -10.52 -22.63 -2.75
N PRO A 120 -11.52 -22.31 -3.58
CA PRO A 120 -11.75 -20.94 -4.02
C PRO A 120 -11.95 -20.00 -2.83
N LEU A 121 -11.36 -18.81 -2.85
CA LEU A 121 -11.46 -17.90 -1.70
C LEU A 121 -12.89 -17.38 -1.48
N GLN A 122 -13.68 -17.31 -2.57
CA GLN A 122 -15.03 -16.74 -2.60
C GLN A 122 -15.05 -15.36 -1.96
N VAL A 123 -14.44 -14.40 -2.68
CA VAL A 123 -14.37 -13.00 -2.27
C VAL A 123 -15.75 -12.38 -2.35
N GLU A 124 -16.21 -11.80 -1.25
CA GLU A 124 -17.47 -11.04 -1.16
C GLU A 124 -17.14 -9.60 -0.78
N LYS A 125 -17.76 -8.63 -1.45
CA LYS A 125 -17.57 -7.19 -1.27
C LYS A 125 -18.91 -6.48 -1.09
N TRP A 126 -18.95 -5.41 -0.30
CA TRP A 126 -20.12 -4.56 -0.11
C TRP A 126 -19.72 -3.17 0.40
N ILE A 127 -20.62 -2.21 0.30
CA ILE A 127 -20.50 -0.91 0.97
C ILE A 127 -21.12 -0.99 2.36
N ASP A 128 -20.40 -0.57 3.38
CA ASP A 128 -20.95 -0.42 4.73
C ASP A 128 -21.98 0.72 4.74
N PRO A 129 -23.26 0.46 5.08
CA PRO A 129 -24.32 1.46 5.00
C PRO A 129 -24.20 2.58 6.06
N LYS A 130 -23.37 2.39 7.09
CA LYS A 130 -23.13 3.39 8.13
C LYS A 130 -21.95 4.29 7.79
N SER A 131 -20.85 3.70 7.32
CA SER A 131 -19.61 4.44 7.06
C SER A 131 -19.43 4.86 5.60
N GLY A 132 -20.17 4.27 4.67
CA GLY A 132 -20.01 4.50 3.22
C GLY A 132 -18.74 3.90 2.64
N GLN A 133 -17.94 3.16 3.43
CA GLN A 133 -16.69 2.56 2.97
C GLN A 133 -16.94 1.24 2.26
N SER A 134 -16.11 0.92 1.26
CA SER A 134 -16.06 -0.44 0.75
C SER A 134 -15.41 -1.37 1.77
N THR A 135 -15.95 -2.57 1.88
CA THR A 135 -15.45 -3.62 2.77
C THR A 135 -15.80 -4.99 2.19
N GLY A 136 -15.37 -6.06 2.85
CA GLY A 136 -15.71 -7.40 2.41
C GLY A 136 -15.12 -8.51 3.26
N ARG A 137 -15.17 -9.72 2.72
CA ARG A 137 -14.56 -10.91 3.32
C ARG A 137 -14.18 -11.94 2.27
N ILE A 138 -13.34 -12.88 2.68
CA ILE A 138 -13.15 -14.16 1.98
C ILE A 138 -13.78 -15.27 2.81
N LYS A 139 -14.46 -16.21 2.17
CA LYS A 139 -15.16 -17.30 2.86
C LYS A 139 -14.21 -18.41 3.34
N HIS A 140 -13.09 -18.58 2.64
CA HIS A 140 -12.12 -19.64 2.90
C HIS A 140 -10.73 -19.08 3.26
N PRO A 141 -10.59 -18.29 4.35
CA PRO A 141 -9.32 -17.69 4.75
C PRO A 141 -8.26 -18.74 5.11
N ASP A 142 -8.66 -19.89 5.61
CA ASP A 142 -7.81 -21.02 5.93
C ASP A 142 -7.09 -21.58 4.69
N SER A 143 -7.76 -21.56 3.53
CA SER A 143 -7.17 -21.97 2.25
C SER A 143 -6.03 -21.04 1.83
N LEU A 144 -6.22 -19.72 1.98
CA LEU A 144 -5.19 -18.72 1.75
C LEU A 144 -3.99 -18.95 2.68
N LEU A 145 -4.21 -19.10 3.98
CA LEU A 145 -3.14 -19.31 4.95
C LEU A 145 -2.36 -20.60 4.67
N ARG A 146 -3.03 -21.71 4.31
CA ARG A 146 -2.36 -22.96 3.91
C ARG A 146 -1.47 -22.76 2.68
N ALA A 147 -1.96 -22.05 1.66
CA ALA A 147 -1.21 -21.76 0.45
C ALA A 147 0.05 -20.94 0.74
N VAL A 148 -0.07 -19.86 1.52
CA VAL A 148 1.08 -19.04 1.94
C VAL A 148 2.08 -19.88 2.74
N GLN A 149 1.60 -20.64 3.72
CA GLN A 149 2.44 -21.51 4.54
C GLN A 149 3.23 -22.53 3.70
N ALA A 150 2.63 -23.05 2.62
CA ALA A 150 3.28 -23.97 1.70
C ALA A 150 4.42 -23.30 0.91
N LEU A 151 4.21 -22.07 0.39
CA LEU A 151 5.26 -21.30 -0.28
C LEU A 151 6.43 -20.99 0.64
N LEU A 152 6.16 -20.57 1.87
CA LEU A 152 7.20 -20.25 2.85
C LEU A 152 8.10 -21.47 3.12
N LYS A 153 7.50 -22.66 3.27
CA LYS A 153 8.24 -23.91 3.54
C LYS A 153 9.02 -24.42 2.34
N ARG A 154 8.46 -24.32 1.13
CA ARG A 154 9.03 -24.94 -0.07
C ARG A 154 10.07 -24.07 -0.77
N SER A 155 9.91 -22.75 -0.73
CA SER A 155 10.56 -21.85 -1.69
C SER A 155 11.38 -20.73 -1.03
N GLN A 156 11.34 -20.65 0.31
CA GLN A 156 12.00 -19.62 1.12
C GLN A 156 11.68 -18.21 0.60
N VAL A 157 10.42 -17.97 0.26
CA VAL A 157 9.93 -16.63 -0.09
C VAL A 157 9.84 -15.79 1.19
N ASN A 158 10.01 -14.49 1.07
CA ASN A 158 9.92 -13.55 2.19
C ASN A 158 9.00 -12.36 1.89
N ALA A 159 8.27 -12.41 0.76
CA ALA A 159 7.18 -11.50 0.44
C ALA A 159 6.13 -12.26 -0.38
N ILE A 160 4.85 -11.90 -0.24
CA ILE A 160 3.74 -12.63 -0.86
C ILE A 160 2.86 -11.68 -1.69
N ALA A 161 2.64 -12.02 -2.96
CA ALA A 161 1.57 -11.45 -3.76
C ALA A 161 0.39 -12.42 -3.75
N VAL A 162 -0.81 -11.94 -3.41
CA VAL A 162 -2.04 -12.74 -3.46
C VAL A 162 -2.93 -12.23 -4.60
N VAL A 163 -3.33 -13.12 -5.50
CA VAL A 163 -4.33 -12.83 -6.53
C VAL A 163 -5.62 -13.54 -6.14
N GLY A 164 -6.65 -12.77 -5.79
CA GLY A 164 -7.99 -13.28 -5.47
C GLY A 164 -8.92 -13.19 -6.69
N ARG A 165 -9.84 -14.14 -6.87
CA ARG A 165 -10.93 -13.97 -7.84
C ARG A 165 -12.04 -13.14 -7.21
N PHE A 166 -12.31 -11.99 -7.79
CA PHE A 166 -13.42 -11.10 -7.38
C PHE A 166 -14.61 -11.36 -8.29
N THR A 167 -15.83 -11.20 -7.83
CA THR A 167 -17.00 -11.32 -8.71
C THR A 167 -17.12 -10.10 -9.63
N ASP A 168 -17.60 -10.33 -10.86
CA ASP A 168 -17.83 -9.29 -11.88
C ASP A 168 -19.27 -8.75 -11.85
N ASP A 169 -20.01 -8.98 -10.75
CA ASP A 169 -21.44 -8.70 -10.59
C ASP A 169 -21.74 -7.34 -9.95
N ASP A 170 -20.78 -6.43 -9.99
CA ASP A 170 -20.96 -5.05 -9.51
C ASP A 170 -22.09 -4.36 -10.27
N ASP A 171 -22.79 -3.45 -9.58
CA ASP A 171 -23.70 -2.54 -10.27
C ASP A 171 -22.93 -1.73 -11.32
N VAL A 172 -23.46 -1.72 -12.55
CA VAL A 172 -22.81 -1.05 -13.68
C VAL A 172 -22.63 0.43 -13.39
N GLN A 173 -23.58 1.06 -12.70
CA GLN A 173 -23.53 2.46 -12.32
C GLN A 173 -22.40 2.73 -11.32
N ASP A 174 -22.27 1.91 -10.28
CA ASP A 174 -21.22 2.07 -9.27
C ASP A 174 -19.82 1.93 -9.88
N THR A 175 -19.65 0.95 -10.77
CA THR A 175 -18.40 0.74 -11.53
C THR A 175 -18.08 1.94 -12.42
N ASP A 176 -19.08 2.47 -13.10
CA ASP A 176 -18.93 3.62 -13.99
C ASP A 176 -18.63 4.91 -13.22
N ASP A 177 -19.30 5.14 -12.09
CA ASP A 177 -19.08 6.30 -11.24
C ASP A 177 -17.68 6.28 -10.66
N TYR A 178 -17.21 5.12 -10.20
CA TYR A 178 -15.82 4.95 -9.79
C TYR A 178 -14.83 5.29 -10.90
N ARG A 179 -15.01 4.71 -12.11
CA ARG A 179 -14.12 4.95 -13.27
C ARG A 179 -14.11 6.41 -13.72
N LYS A 180 -15.20 7.15 -13.48
CA LYS A 180 -15.33 8.61 -13.72
C LYS A 180 -14.85 9.46 -12.55
N GLY A 181 -14.42 8.85 -11.44
CA GLY A 181 -13.91 9.54 -10.26
C GLY A 181 -15.01 10.16 -9.37
N MET A 182 -16.25 9.69 -9.54
CA MET A 182 -17.43 10.13 -8.78
C MET A 182 -17.87 9.10 -7.72
N GLY A 183 -17.35 7.86 -7.82
CA GLY A 183 -17.72 6.74 -6.95
C GLY A 183 -16.57 6.25 -6.07
N ILE A 184 -16.90 5.25 -5.26
CA ILE A 184 -15.98 4.58 -4.32
C ILE A 184 -15.32 3.38 -5.02
N ASP A 185 -14.08 3.09 -4.66
CA ASP A 185 -13.43 1.83 -5.07
C ASP A 185 -14.06 0.65 -4.31
N LEU A 186 -14.88 -0.15 -5.00
CA LEU A 186 -15.58 -1.30 -4.40
C LEU A 186 -14.64 -2.44 -3.98
N LEU A 187 -13.41 -2.48 -4.51
CA LEU A 187 -12.48 -3.58 -4.31
C LEU A 187 -11.57 -3.34 -3.10
N ALA A 188 -11.19 -2.07 -2.89
CA ALA A 188 -10.16 -1.66 -1.92
C ALA A 188 -10.35 -2.27 -0.52
N GLY A 189 -11.58 -2.31 -0.01
CA GLY A 189 -11.85 -2.83 1.33
C GLY A 189 -11.52 -4.32 1.50
N VAL A 190 -11.96 -5.17 0.58
CA VAL A 190 -11.71 -6.63 0.69
C VAL A 190 -10.29 -7.00 0.26
N GLU A 191 -9.71 -6.21 -0.64
CA GLU A 191 -8.28 -6.26 -0.96
C GLU A 191 -7.41 -6.07 0.29
N ALA A 192 -7.69 -5.03 1.08
CA ALA A 192 -7.04 -4.79 2.36
C ALA A 192 -7.22 -5.97 3.32
N VAL A 193 -8.42 -6.57 3.40
CA VAL A 193 -8.67 -7.77 4.23
C VAL A 193 -7.77 -8.95 3.85
N ILE A 194 -7.52 -9.17 2.56
CA ILE A 194 -6.69 -10.28 2.07
C ILE A 194 -5.23 -10.10 2.49
N SER A 195 -4.62 -8.94 2.22
CA SER A 195 -3.22 -8.70 2.58
C SER A 195 -3.04 -8.59 4.09
N HIS A 196 -3.96 -7.93 4.79
CA HIS A 196 -3.97 -7.82 6.25
C HIS A 196 -3.91 -9.20 6.91
N LEU A 197 -4.74 -10.15 6.45
CA LEU A 197 -4.78 -11.50 7.01
C LEU A 197 -3.41 -12.19 6.92
N VAL A 198 -2.74 -12.08 5.77
CA VAL A 198 -1.42 -12.68 5.54
C VAL A 198 -0.33 -11.97 6.38
N VAL A 199 -0.31 -10.64 6.38
CA VAL A 199 0.66 -9.86 7.16
C VAL A 199 0.50 -10.15 8.66
N LYS A 200 -0.73 -10.21 9.15
CA LYS A 200 -1.03 -10.46 10.56
C LYS A 200 -0.57 -11.84 11.01
N GLU A 201 -0.81 -12.87 10.19
CA GLU A 201 -0.46 -14.26 10.53
C GLU A 201 1.05 -14.51 10.39
N PHE A 202 1.66 -14.09 9.27
CA PHE A 202 3.02 -14.48 8.92
C PHE A 202 4.08 -13.41 9.15
N GLN A 203 3.69 -12.15 9.42
CA GLN A 203 4.59 -11.04 9.71
C GLN A 203 5.64 -10.78 8.62
N ILE A 204 5.25 -11.02 7.36
CA ILE A 204 6.05 -10.73 6.17
C ILE A 204 5.29 -9.78 5.24
N PRO A 205 5.98 -9.04 4.36
CA PRO A 205 5.33 -8.20 3.36
C PRO A 205 4.33 -8.98 2.51
N CYS A 206 3.12 -8.44 2.39
CA CYS A 206 2.09 -8.97 1.52
C CYS A 206 1.37 -7.85 0.80
N ALA A 207 0.97 -8.09 -0.44
CA ALA A 207 0.02 -7.26 -1.16
C ALA A 207 -0.88 -8.12 -2.05
N HIS A 208 -1.96 -7.50 -2.51
CA HIS A 208 -3.06 -8.15 -3.22
C HIS A 208 -3.17 -7.61 -4.65
N ALA A 209 -3.73 -8.41 -5.56
CA ALA A 209 -4.27 -7.97 -6.83
C ALA A 209 -5.61 -8.66 -7.08
N PRO A 210 -6.59 -8.00 -7.69
CA PRO A 210 -7.84 -8.63 -8.05
C PRO A 210 -7.70 -9.27 -9.44
N ALA A 211 -8.14 -10.52 -9.55
CA ALA A 211 -8.45 -11.13 -10.84
C ALA A 211 -9.91 -10.78 -11.19
N LEU A 212 -10.06 -9.96 -12.23
CA LEU A 212 -11.33 -9.48 -12.76
C LEU A 212 -11.40 -9.73 -14.26
N SER A 213 -12.60 -9.88 -14.77
CA SER A 213 -12.82 -9.83 -16.21
C SER A 213 -12.53 -8.41 -16.73
N PRO A 214 -11.85 -8.27 -17.89
CA PRO A 214 -11.61 -6.96 -18.47
C PRO A 214 -12.94 -6.25 -18.76
N LEU A 215 -13.04 -5.01 -18.33
CA LEU A 215 -14.17 -4.15 -18.68
C LEU A 215 -14.08 -3.70 -20.14
N PRO A 216 -15.21 -3.37 -20.78
CA PRO A 216 -15.20 -2.69 -22.07
C PRO A 216 -14.47 -1.35 -21.98
N LEU A 217 -13.79 -0.99 -23.08
CA LEU A 217 -13.13 0.30 -23.24
C LEU A 217 -14.11 1.45 -22.93
N SER A 218 -13.74 2.34 -22.01
CA SER A 218 -14.46 3.58 -21.76
C SER A 218 -13.72 4.77 -22.37
N PRO A 219 -14.37 5.60 -23.21
CA PRO A 219 -13.76 6.82 -23.74
C PRO A 219 -13.69 7.95 -22.69
N SER A 220 -14.43 7.82 -21.58
CA SER A 220 -14.51 8.83 -20.53
C SER A 220 -14.09 8.20 -19.20
N LEU A 221 -12.84 8.45 -18.82
CA LEU A 221 -12.24 7.97 -17.58
C LEU A 221 -11.65 9.14 -16.82
N CYS A 222 -11.70 9.06 -15.49
CA CYS A 222 -10.87 9.93 -14.69
C CYS A 222 -9.40 9.52 -14.86
N PRO A 223 -8.45 10.47 -14.82
CA PRO A 223 -7.02 10.15 -14.93
C PRO A 223 -6.50 9.13 -13.91
N LYS A 224 -7.19 8.92 -12.78
CA LYS A 224 -6.79 7.98 -11.72
C LYS A 224 -7.08 6.53 -12.08
N SER A 225 -8.25 6.26 -12.65
CA SER A 225 -8.63 4.92 -13.11
C SER A 225 -8.01 4.59 -14.46
N ALA A 226 -7.51 5.59 -15.21
CA ALA A 226 -6.90 5.37 -16.52
C ALA A 226 -5.73 4.36 -16.50
N ALA A 227 -4.95 4.32 -15.41
CA ALA A 227 -3.85 3.37 -15.27
C ALA A 227 -4.31 1.90 -15.19
N GLU A 228 -5.54 1.67 -14.73
CA GLU A 228 -6.15 0.36 -14.57
C GLU A 228 -6.57 -0.25 -15.91
N GLU A 229 -6.89 0.59 -16.90
CA GLU A 229 -7.20 0.15 -18.28
C GLU A 229 -5.98 -0.29 -19.08
N LEU A 230 -4.77 0.10 -18.65
CA LEU A 230 -3.54 -0.15 -19.40
C LEU A 230 -3.07 -1.62 -19.29
N GLY A 231 -3.76 -2.46 -18.52
CA GLY A 231 -3.43 -3.86 -18.32
C GLY A 231 -4.63 -4.66 -17.81
N TYR A 232 -4.42 -5.97 -17.64
CA TYR A 232 -5.50 -6.90 -17.34
C TYR A 232 -5.54 -7.43 -15.91
N THR A 233 -4.52 -7.18 -15.09
CA THR A 233 -4.30 -7.97 -13.86
C THR A 233 -3.94 -7.18 -12.61
N PHE A 234 -3.68 -5.87 -12.70
CA PHE A 234 -3.17 -5.03 -11.61
C PHE A 234 -1.86 -5.50 -10.93
N LEU A 235 -1.41 -6.73 -11.19
CA LEU A 235 -0.30 -7.43 -10.55
C LEU A 235 1.10 -6.79 -10.74
N PRO A 236 1.43 -6.10 -11.84
CA PRO A 236 2.74 -5.46 -12.01
C PRO A 236 3.14 -4.48 -10.89
N CYS A 237 2.24 -3.60 -10.43
CA CYS A 237 2.59 -2.70 -9.33
C CYS A 237 2.86 -3.46 -8.03
N VAL A 238 2.09 -4.53 -7.78
CA VAL A 238 2.24 -5.40 -6.61
C VAL A 238 3.61 -6.09 -6.62
N LEU A 239 3.98 -6.70 -7.75
CA LEU A 239 5.28 -7.37 -7.88
C LEU A 239 6.44 -6.37 -7.74
N ALA A 240 6.32 -5.19 -8.36
CA ALA A 240 7.33 -4.15 -8.27
C ALA A 240 7.46 -3.58 -6.85
N GLY A 241 6.35 -3.33 -6.17
CA GLY A 241 6.33 -2.85 -4.78
C GLY A 241 6.92 -3.88 -3.81
N LEU A 242 6.45 -5.12 -3.89
CA LEU A 242 6.93 -6.22 -3.05
C LEU A 242 8.39 -6.58 -3.30
N SER A 243 8.94 -6.29 -4.49
CA SER A 243 10.36 -6.58 -4.78
C SER A 243 11.32 -5.93 -3.78
N ASN A 244 10.95 -4.77 -3.23
CA ASN A 244 11.77 -3.98 -2.29
C ASN A 244 11.02 -3.60 -1.00
N ALA A 245 9.84 -4.16 -0.75
CA ALA A 245 9.09 -3.92 0.48
C ALA A 245 9.92 -4.27 1.72
N PRO A 246 9.95 -3.42 2.76
CA PRO A 246 10.77 -3.67 3.94
C PRO A 246 10.24 -4.88 4.72
N GLN A 247 11.14 -5.64 5.32
CA GLN A 247 10.77 -6.72 6.24
C GLN A 247 10.34 -6.15 7.59
N TYR A 248 9.49 -6.88 8.32
CA TYR A 248 8.94 -6.42 9.59
C TYR A 248 9.74 -6.99 10.76
N LEU A 249 10.21 -6.12 11.65
CA LEU A 249 10.90 -6.51 12.88
C LEU A 249 9.98 -6.33 14.08
N VAL A 250 9.56 -7.44 14.69
CA VAL A 250 8.71 -7.41 15.89
C VAL A 250 9.60 -7.26 17.12
N LYS A 251 9.23 -6.35 18.03
CA LYS A 251 10.01 -5.73 19.13
C LYS A 251 10.76 -6.61 20.16
N ASN A 252 10.99 -7.90 19.89
CA ASN A 252 11.80 -8.80 20.71
C ASN A 252 13.22 -9.02 20.16
N SER A 253 13.55 -8.53 18.96
CA SER A 253 14.91 -8.54 18.40
C SER A 253 15.61 -7.22 18.71
N GLU A 254 16.77 -7.28 19.37
CA GLU A 254 17.58 -6.11 19.67
C GLU A 254 17.95 -5.34 18.41
N SER A 255 18.03 -4.01 18.55
CA SER A 255 18.29 -2.98 17.53
C SER A 255 19.18 -3.44 16.36
N GLU A 256 18.57 -3.98 15.32
CA GLU A 256 19.25 -4.26 14.06
C GLU A 256 19.65 -2.94 13.39
N ASN A 257 20.94 -2.78 13.12
CA ASN A 257 21.47 -1.62 12.41
C ASN A 257 20.74 -1.45 11.07
N GLY A 258 20.06 -0.31 10.91
CA GLY A 258 19.37 0.05 9.68
C GLY A 258 17.85 -0.13 9.70
N CYS A 259 17.29 -0.65 10.80
CA CYS A 259 15.86 -0.62 11.02
C CYS A 259 15.34 0.83 11.14
N ILE A 260 14.18 1.08 10.56
CA ILE A 260 13.40 2.31 10.71
C ILE A 260 12.37 2.06 11.81
N LEU A 261 12.24 3.00 12.74
CA LEU A 261 11.32 2.94 13.85
C LEU A 261 10.30 4.08 13.78
N ALA A 262 9.18 3.93 14.48
CA ALA A 262 8.16 4.98 14.61
C ALA A 262 8.75 6.31 15.08
N SER A 263 9.80 6.26 15.92
CA SER A 263 10.49 7.44 16.42
C SER A 263 11.32 8.18 15.38
N ASP A 264 11.58 7.58 14.21
CA ASP A 264 12.31 8.21 13.10
C ASP A 264 11.38 9.02 12.18
N VAL A 265 10.07 8.99 12.43
CA VAL A 265 9.05 9.75 11.70
C VAL A 265 9.04 11.21 12.16
N ASP A 266 9.13 12.12 11.19
CA ASP A 266 9.03 13.56 11.42
C ASP A 266 7.65 14.10 11.13
N SER A 267 6.98 13.60 10.08
CA SER A 267 5.65 14.05 9.73
C SER A 267 4.78 12.95 9.15
N VAL A 268 3.47 13.15 9.31
CA VAL A 268 2.41 12.26 8.81
C VAL A 268 1.44 13.11 8.02
N ILE A 269 1.19 12.73 6.77
CA ILE A 269 0.33 13.47 5.84
C ILE A 269 -0.85 12.59 5.44
N LEU A 270 -2.06 13.13 5.53
CA LEU A 270 -3.29 12.41 5.20
C LEU A 270 -4.40 13.38 4.73
N PRO A 271 -5.44 12.87 4.03
CA PRO A 271 -6.71 13.58 3.85
C PRO A 271 -7.22 14.24 5.14
N VAL A 272 -7.83 15.42 5.02
CA VAL A 272 -8.43 16.12 6.16
C VAL A 272 -9.54 15.33 6.86
N ASP A 273 -10.17 14.38 6.17
CA ASP A 273 -11.30 13.59 6.65
C ASP A 273 -10.96 12.14 7.02
N ALA A 274 -9.67 11.75 7.02
CA ALA A 274 -9.21 10.38 7.23
C ALA A 274 -8.39 10.15 8.52
N PHE A 275 -8.66 10.90 9.60
CA PHE A 275 -7.90 10.83 10.85
C PHE A 275 -8.32 9.69 11.81
N GLY A 276 -9.35 8.91 11.46
CA GLY A 276 -9.88 7.83 12.28
C GLY A 276 -9.03 6.56 12.32
N GLY A 277 -8.04 6.42 11.42
CA GLY A 277 -7.21 5.22 11.30
C GLY A 277 -6.25 5.00 12.48
N ASP A 278 -6.03 3.74 12.84
CA ASP A 278 -5.23 3.33 14.01
C ASP A 278 -3.81 3.91 13.99
N GLY A 279 -3.14 3.90 12.82
CA GLY A 279 -1.79 4.45 12.69
C GLY A 279 -1.70 5.95 12.99
N VAL A 280 -2.65 6.76 12.53
CA VAL A 280 -2.68 8.21 12.80
C VAL A 280 -2.91 8.46 14.28
N LEU A 281 -3.85 7.75 14.88
CA LEU A 281 -4.14 7.83 16.31
C LEU A 281 -2.94 7.39 17.16
N ALA A 282 -2.20 6.37 16.74
CA ALA A 282 -1.00 5.91 17.40
C ALA A 282 0.11 6.99 17.36
N PHE A 283 0.36 7.61 16.20
CA PHE A 283 1.30 8.71 16.08
C PHE A 283 0.89 9.92 16.93
N ALA A 284 -0.39 10.29 16.91
CA ALA A 284 -0.92 11.41 17.68
C ALA A 284 -0.76 11.23 19.20
N ARG A 285 -0.82 9.98 19.68
CA ARG A 285 -0.68 9.61 21.10
C ARG A 285 0.78 9.33 21.51
N SER A 286 1.74 9.34 20.58
CA SER A 286 3.15 9.06 20.86
C SER A 286 3.75 10.04 21.86
N LYS A 287 4.30 9.53 22.97
CA LYS A 287 4.92 10.33 24.04
C LYS A 287 6.41 10.59 23.85
N ARG A 288 7.09 9.82 22.98
CA ARG A 288 8.56 9.87 22.82
C ARG A 288 9.00 10.86 21.74
N ASN A 289 8.37 10.75 20.57
CA ASN A 289 8.56 11.66 19.46
C ASN A 289 7.21 11.74 18.74
N LYS A 290 6.51 12.88 18.88
CA LYS A 290 5.22 13.13 18.24
C LYS A 290 5.53 13.79 16.89
N PRO A 291 5.23 13.13 15.76
CA PRO A 291 5.47 13.72 14.45
C PRO A 291 4.51 14.89 14.20
N LEU A 292 4.89 15.79 13.29
CA LEU A 292 4.00 16.81 12.75
C LEU A 292 2.91 16.13 11.91
N ILE A 293 1.65 16.25 12.32
CA ILE A 293 0.53 15.69 11.57
C ILE A 293 -0.05 16.79 10.67
N ILE A 294 -0.18 16.51 9.38
CA ILE A 294 -0.65 17.44 8.36
C ILE A 294 -1.93 16.90 7.74
N ALA A 295 -2.99 17.69 7.82
CA ALA A 295 -4.27 17.44 7.17
C ALA A 295 -4.30 18.19 5.83
N VAL A 296 -4.55 17.47 4.73
CA VAL A 296 -4.64 18.07 3.38
C VAL A 296 -6.11 18.29 3.02
N GLU A 297 -6.51 19.55 2.83
CA GLU A 297 -7.92 19.90 2.56
C GLU A 297 -8.42 19.42 1.20
N GLU A 298 -7.60 19.51 0.14
CA GLU A 298 -8.06 19.22 -1.22
C GLU A 298 -8.11 17.72 -1.58
N ASN A 299 -7.71 16.85 -0.66
CA ASN A 299 -7.73 15.41 -0.87
C ASN A 299 -8.86 14.78 -0.04
N GLU A 300 -10.09 15.03 -0.45
CA GLU A 300 -11.31 14.53 0.20
C GLU A 300 -11.51 13.03 -0.07
N THR A 301 -12.12 12.35 0.89
CA THR A 301 -12.52 10.94 0.85
C THR A 301 -14.00 10.82 1.22
N VAL A 302 -14.51 9.58 1.29
CA VAL A 302 -15.88 9.32 1.78
C VAL A 302 -15.97 9.24 3.31
N LEU A 303 -14.84 9.42 3.99
CA LEU A 303 -14.74 9.43 5.45
C LEU A 303 -15.17 10.80 6.00
N ASP A 304 -15.31 10.88 7.32
CA ASP A 304 -15.72 12.09 8.01
C ASP A 304 -14.96 12.28 9.34
N ASP A 305 -13.81 11.61 9.46
CA ASP A 305 -12.97 11.63 10.65
C ASP A 305 -11.99 12.80 10.56
N THR A 306 -12.46 14.00 10.89
CA THR A 306 -11.62 15.20 10.92
C THR A 306 -10.74 15.26 12.17
N PRO A 307 -9.59 15.99 12.15
CA PRO A 307 -8.73 16.15 13.32
C PRO A 307 -9.50 16.55 14.59
N ASP A 308 -10.42 17.51 14.46
CA ASP A 308 -11.25 17.99 15.58
C ASP A 308 -12.20 16.92 16.12
N LYS A 309 -12.81 16.11 15.23
CA LYS A 309 -13.74 15.04 15.63
C LYS A 309 -13.05 13.93 16.41
N VAL A 310 -11.82 13.58 16.03
CA VAL A 310 -11.05 12.50 16.68
C VAL A 310 -10.11 12.99 17.77
N GLY A 311 -10.03 14.32 18.00
CA GLY A 311 -9.19 14.93 19.03
C GLY A 311 -7.69 14.86 18.71
N VAL A 312 -7.32 14.95 17.43
CA VAL A 312 -5.93 14.96 16.95
C VAL A 312 -5.52 16.38 16.59
N GLU A 313 -4.41 16.84 17.17
CA GLU A 313 -3.78 18.11 16.79
C GLU A 313 -3.05 17.94 15.45
N ALA A 314 -3.48 18.69 14.42
CA ALA A 314 -2.91 18.65 13.07
C ALA A 314 -2.80 20.05 12.46
N GLU A 315 -1.79 20.26 11.62
CA GLU A 315 -1.69 21.43 10.74
C GLU A 315 -2.54 21.19 9.50
N VAL A 316 -3.65 21.93 9.39
CA VAL A 316 -4.46 21.93 8.17
C VAL A 316 -3.78 22.77 7.10
N ARG A 317 -3.56 22.19 5.92
CA ARG A 317 -2.91 22.85 4.80
C ARG A 317 -3.68 22.66 3.50
N GLN A 318 -3.74 23.76 2.75
CA GLN A 318 -4.13 23.77 1.35
C GLN A 318 -2.90 23.52 0.46
N CYS A 319 -3.06 22.69 -0.57
CA CYS A 319 -2.09 22.47 -1.63
C CYS A 319 -1.92 23.75 -2.45
N CYS A 320 -0.84 24.51 -2.19
CA CYS A 320 -0.41 25.58 -3.09
C CYS A 320 0.05 25.00 -4.45
N ASN A 321 -0.33 25.65 -5.56
CA ASN A 321 0.22 25.33 -6.88
C ASN A 321 1.76 25.38 -6.85
N PRO A 322 2.48 24.38 -7.40
CA PRO A 322 3.93 24.33 -7.28
C PRO A 322 4.61 25.33 -8.22
N THR A 323 5.11 26.44 -7.67
CA THR A 323 6.30 27.11 -8.23
C THR A 323 7.54 26.56 -7.52
N GLN A 324 8.17 25.56 -8.16
CA GLN A 324 9.52 25.04 -7.95
C GLN A 324 10.02 24.88 -6.49
N SER A 325 10.16 23.63 -6.02
CA SER A 325 10.95 23.29 -4.84
C SER A 325 11.58 21.89 -4.99
N ASN A 326 12.92 21.83 -4.97
CA ASN A 326 13.75 20.62 -5.03
C ASN A 326 14.15 20.19 -3.61
N VAL A 327 13.23 19.67 -2.80
CA VAL A 327 13.58 19.02 -1.53
C VAL A 327 13.35 17.51 -1.67
N LEU A 328 14.45 16.75 -1.70
CA LEU A 328 14.43 15.29 -1.67
C LEU A 328 14.11 14.81 -0.24
N GLU A 329 12.83 14.67 0.08
CA GLU A 329 12.36 14.02 1.31
C GLU A 329 12.07 12.52 1.06
N LYS A 330 12.26 11.65 2.06
CA LYS A 330 11.95 10.21 1.97
C LYS A 330 10.56 9.93 2.52
N MET A 331 9.76 9.12 1.82
CA MET A 331 8.34 8.89 2.11
C MET A 331 8.02 7.41 2.26
N LEU A 332 7.44 7.00 3.39
CA LEU A 332 6.68 5.76 3.47
C LEU A 332 5.32 5.99 2.83
N MET A 333 4.91 5.10 1.94
CA MET A 333 3.58 5.15 1.33
C MET A 333 2.86 3.82 1.56
N ILE A 334 1.53 3.90 1.69
CA ILE A 334 0.65 2.75 1.96
C ILE A 334 0.15 2.14 0.66
N SER A 335 0.25 0.82 0.57
CA SER A 335 -0.60 0.05 -0.34
C SER A 335 -1.96 -0.06 0.33
N GLN A 336 -2.87 0.80 -0.12
CA GLN A 336 -4.28 1.01 0.28
C GLN A 336 -4.77 0.37 1.57
#